data_AF-A0A1F5YCJ3-F1
#
_entry.id   AF-A0A1F5YCJ3-F1
#
_cell.length_a   1.000
_cell.length_b   1.000
_cell.length_c   1.000
_cell.angle_alpha   90.00
_cell.angle_beta   90.00
_cell.angle_gamma   90.00
#
_symmetry.space_group_name_H-M   'P 1'
#
loop_
_entity.id
_entity.type
_entity.pdbx_description
1 polymer ?
#
loop_
_entity_poly.entity_id
_entity_poly.type
_entity_poly.pdbx_seq_one_letter_code
_entity_poly.pdbx_strand_id
1 'polypeptide(L)'
;MTTAAVKADSSARTIRWAARIWSLLSLGFLLLMFIGEGLGSASWAGLSRREIILMLFFPLGVSLGMLLAWLWEGLGGAFTLASLAAFYTVHYLSTGRFPGGPWFMIVAAPGFLFLLSRLLNAGRGRARGGRPVPRSAGRH
;
A
#
# COMPACT_ATOMS: atom_id res chain seq x y z
N MET A 1 33.02 6.26 -5.22
CA MET A 1 31.60 6.71 -5.23
C MET A 1 30.63 5.66 -5.81
N THR A 2 30.93 4.36 -5.66
CA THR A 2 30.26 3.26 -6.39
C THR A 2 29.55 2.26 -5.47
N THR A 3 30.08 2.01 -4.27
CA THR A 3 29.57 0.96 -3.37
C THR A 3 28.27 1.34 -2.64
N ALA A 4 28.14 2.61 -2.22
CA ALA A 4 26.94 3.09 -1.51
C ALA A 4 25.70 3.16 -2.43
N ALA A 5 25.90 3.52 -3.70
CA ALA A 5 24.83 3.55 -4.70
C ALA A 5 24.30 2.14 -5.00
N VAL A 6 25.21 1.17 -5.22
CA VAL A 6 24.84 -0.23 -5.49
C VAL A 6 24.07 -0.85 -4.32
N LYS A 7 24.50 -0.62 -3.08
CA LYS A 7 23.82 -1.17 -1.89
C LYS A 7 22.39 -0.62 -1.74
N ALA A 8 22.23 0.68 -1.99
CA ALA A 8 20.95 1.37 -1.90
C ALA A 8 19.95 0.91 -3.00
N ASP A 9 20.44 0.56 -4.19
CA ASP A 9 19.62 0.05 -5.30
C ASP A 9 19.16 -1.40 -5.04
N SER A 10 20.01 -2.22 -4.43
CA SER A 10 19.66 -3.56 -3.95
C SER A 10 18.59 -3.52 -2.85
N SER A 11 18.71 -2.64 -1.85
CA SER A 11 17.72 -2.51 -0.78
C SER A 11 16.33 -2.11 -1.29
N ALA A 12 16.26 -1.18 -2.24
CA ALA A 12 14.98 -0.77 -2.84
C ALA A 12 14.33 -1.92 -3.63
N ARG A 13 15.14 -2.78 -4.27
CA ARG A 13 14.65 -3.97 -4.97
C ARG A 13 14.09 -5.00 -4.00
N THR A 14 14.77 -5.26 -2.89
CA THR A 14 14.29 -6.20 -1.85
C THR A 14 12.97 -5.73 -1.24
N ILE A 15 12.85 -4.44 -0.90
CA ILE A 15 11.61 -3.88 -0.31
C ILE A 15 10.43 -4.04 -1.28
N ARG A 16 10.62 -3.76 -2.57
CA ARG A 16 9.55 -3.93 -3.59
C ARG A 16 9.09 -5.37 -3.73
N TRP A 17 10.03 -6.31 -3.77
CA TRP A 17 9.70 -7.73 -3.89
C TRP A 17 9.01 -8.26 -2.63
N ALA A 18 9.49 -7.87 -1.44
CA ALA A 18 8.82 -8.18 -0.19
C ALA A 18 7.39 -7.62 -0.16
N ALA A 19 7.20 -6.36 -0.59
CA ALA A 19 5.88 -5.73 -0.68
C ALA A 19 4.95 -6.48 -1.64
N ARG A 20 5.45 -6.92 -2.80
CA ARG A 20 4.65 -7.68 -3.79
C ARG A 20 4.22 -9.04 -3.27
N ILE A 21 5.15 -9.82 -2.72
CA ILE A 21 4.86 -11.16 -2.18
C ILE A 21 3.87 -11.04 -1.03
N TRP A 22 4.10 -10.11 -0.09
CA TRP A 22 3.19 -9.89 1.02
C TRP A 22 1.83 -9.39 0.52
N SER A 23 1.78 -8.49 -0.48
CA SER A 23 0.49 -8.05 -1.04
C SER A 23 -0.34 -9.18 -1.61
N LEU A 24 0.28 -10.18 -2.26
CA LEU A 24 -0.41 -11.37 -2.75
C LEU A 24 -0.98 -12.22 -1.61
N LEU A 25 -0.19 -12.43 -0.55
CA LEU A 25 -0.65 -13.16 0.64
C LEU A 25 -1.82 -12.42 1.31
N SER A 26 -1.72 -11.10 1.48
CA SER A 26 -2.80 -10.27 2.01
C SER A 26 -4.05 -10.31 1.13
N LEU A 27 -3.91 -10.17 -0.20
CA LEU A 27 -5.02 -10.27 -1.16
C LEU A 27 -5.70 -11.63 -1.10
N GLY A 28 -4.92 -12.72 -1.08
CA GLY A 28 -5.46 -14.07 -0.97
C GLY A 28 -6.22 -14.29 0.34
N PHE A 29 -5.67 -13.82 1.46
CA PHE A 29 -6.33 -13.87 2.77
C PHE A 29 -7.63 -13.06 2.79
N LEU A 30 -7.62 -11.83 2.28
CA LEU A 30 -8.80 -10.97 2.19
C LEU A 30 -9.89 -11.57 1.29
N LEU A 31 -9.49 -12.17 0.17
CA LEU A 31 -10.41 -12.84 -0.75
C LEU A 31 -11.04 -14.06 -0.08
N LEU A 32 -10.25 -14.87 0.64
CA LEU A 32 -10.76 -16.01 1.39
C LEU A 32 -11.78 -15.57 2.45
N MET A 33 -11.51 -14.47 3.16
CA MET A 33 -12.45 -13.93 4.14
C MET A 33 -13.73 -13.40 3.48
N PHE A 34 -13.59 -12.66 2.39
CA PHE A 34 -14.73 -12.11 1.64
C PHE A 34 -15.64 -13.22 1.08
N ILE A 35 -15.05 -14.29 0.53
CA ILE A 35 -15.80 -15.46 0.07
C ILE A 35 -16.40 -16.22 1.26
N GLY A 36 -15.64 -16.39 2.35
CA GLY A 36 -16.08 -17.09 3.55
C GLY A 36 -17.28 -16.45 4.24
N GLU A 37 -17.27 -15.12 4.38
CA GLU A 37 -18.44 -14.37 4.86
C GLU A 37 -19.63 -14.55 3.93
N GLY A 38 -19.40 -14.52 2.62
CA GLY A 38 -20.46 -14.65 1.64
C GLY A 38 -21.09 -16.02 1.46
N LEU A 39 -20.36 -17.07 1.81
CA LEU A 39 -20.84 -18.47 1.83
C LEU A 39 -21.33 -18.90 3.22
N GLY A 40 -21.06 -18.09 4.25
CA GLY A 40 -21.44 -18.36 5.64
C GLY A 40 -22.92 -18.07 5.94
N SER A 41 -23.31 -18.33 7.19
CA SER A 41 -24.67 -18.06 7.70
C SER A 41 -25.04 -16.57 7.74
N ALA A 42 -24.05 -15.67 7.62
CA ALA A 42 -24.25 -14.25 7.41
C ALA A 42 -24.46 -13.98 5.92
N SER A 43 -25.67 -14.22 5.41
CA SER A 43 -25.99 -13.88 4.04
C SER A 43 -25.82 -12.37 3.80
N TRP A 44 -25.25 -11.98 2.65
CA TRP A 44 -25.12 -10.58 2.22
C TRP A 44 -26.42 -9.77 2.29
N ALA A 45 -27.56 -10.47 2.33
CA ALA A 45 -28.90 -9.91 2.42
C ALA A 45 -29.19 -9.19 3.75
N GLY A 46 -28.41 -9.41 4.81
CA GLY A 46 -28.61 -8.82 6.14
C GLY A 46 -27.70 -7.63 6.48
N LEU A 47 -26.81 -7.20 5.58
CA LEU A 47 -25.80 -6.19 5.90
C LEU A 47 -26.43 -4.80 6.10
N SER A 48 -26.13 -4.20 7.24
CA SER A 48 -26.45 -2.81 7.52
C SER A 48 -25.65 -1.87 6.60
N ARG A 49 -26.17 -0.65 6.37
CA ARG A 49 -25.46 0.41 5.62
C ARG A 49 -24.04 0.65 6.15
N ARG A 50 -23.86 0.52 7.47
CA ARG A 50 -22.56 0.68 8.12
C ARG A 50 -21.58 -0.43 7.71
N GLU A 51 -22.02 -1.68 7.73
CA GLU A 51 -21.18 -2.83 7.36
C GLU A 51 -20.76 -2.74 5.90
N ILE A 52 -21.66 -2.31 5.01
CA ILE A 52 -21.35 -2.06 3.60
C ILE A 52 -20.23 -1.01 3.46
N ILE A 53 -20.31 0.11 4.19
CA ILE A 53 -19.27 1.15 4.18
C ILE A 53 -17.95 0.61 4.71
N LEU A 54 -17.97 -0.13 5.81
CA LEU A 54 -16.77 -0.74 6.38
C LEU A 54 -16.13 -1.70 5.36
N MET A 55 -16.92 -2.57 4.73
CA MET A 55 -16.50 -3.53 3.71
C MET A 55 -15.89 -2.85 2.47
N LEU A 56 -16.44 -1.70 2.08
CA LEU A 56 -15.94 -0.89 0.98
C LEU A 56 -14.53 -0.36 1.26
N PHE A 57 -14.26 0.13 2.47
CA PHE A 57 -12.92 0.61 2.83
C PHE A 57 -11.96 -0.55 3.17
N PHE A 58 -12.47 -1.60 3.82
CA PHE A 58 -11.76 -2.84 4.14
C PHE A 58 -12.75 -4.01 4.12
N PRO A 59 -12.58 -5.02 3.25
CA PRO A 59 -11.34 -5.34 2.54
C PRO A 59 -11.19 -4.74 1.13
N LEU A 60 -12.24 -4.17 0.52
CA LEU A 60 -12.22 -3.82 -0.91
C LEU A 60 -11.24 -2.68 -1.24
N GLY A 61 -11.32 -1.56 -0.53
CA GLY A 61 -10.47 -0.39 -0.78
C GLY A 61 -8.98 -0.68 -0.57
N VAL A 62 -8.65 -1.42 0.51
CA VAL A 62 -7.28 -1.90 0.77
C VAL A 62 -6.78 -2.83 -0.34
N SER A 63 -7.62 -3.74 -0.83
CA SER A 63 -7.27 -4.64 -1.95
C SER A 63 -7.02 -3.86 -3.24
N LEU A 64 -7.91 -2.92 -3.58
CA LEU A 64 -7.77 -2.07 -4.76
C LEU A 64 -6.51 -1.20 -4.68
N GLY A 65 -6.22 -0.63 -3.52
CA GLY A 65 -4.98 0.13 -3.28
C GLY A 65 -3.73 -0.72 -3.51
N MET A 66 -3.73 -1.96 -3.02
CA MET A 66 -2.62 -2.89 -3.25
C MET A 66 -2.49 -3.27 -4.72
N LEU A 67 -3.59 -3.54 -5.43
CA LEU A 67 -3.57 -3.80 -6.87
C LEU A 67 -3.07 -2.58 -7.66
N LEU A 68 -3.51 -1.37 -7.31
CA LEU A 68 -3.00 -0.13 -7.91
C LEU A 68 -1.51 0.06 -7.64
N ALA A 69 -0.99 -0.39 -6.49
CA ALA A 69 0.42 -0.26 -6.15
C ALA A 69 1.33 -1.12 -7.04
N TRP A 70 0.79 -2.15 -7.69
CA TRP A 70 1.54 -2.94 -8.67
C TRP A 70 1.87 -2.15 -9.93
N LEU A 71 0.94 -1.28 -10.36
CA LEU A 71 1.17 -0.36 -11.46
C LEU A 71 1.94 0.85 -10.94
N TRP A 72 1.42 1.51 -9.91
CA TRP A 72 1.87 2.81 -9.40
C TRP A 72 2.12 2.75 -7.89
N GLU A 73 3.33 2.31 -7.49
CA GLU A 73 3.70 2.03 -6.08
C GLU A 73 3.26 3.13 -5.09
N GLY A 74 3.53 4.40 -5.43
CA GLY A 74 3.20 5.52 -4.54
C GLY A 74 1.70 5.78 -4.38
N LEU A 75 0.97 5.79 -5.49
CA LEU A 75 -0.46 6.10 -5.48
C LEU A 75 -1.27 4.95 -4.88
N GLY A 76 -0.92 3.71 -5.21
CA GLY A 76 -1.56 2.54 -4.60
C GLY A 76 -1.25 2.38 -3.12
N GLY A 77 0.00 2.65 -2.70
CA GLY A 77 0.36 2.68 -1.28
C GLY A 77 -0.44 3.73 -0.52
N ALA A 78 -0.49 4.97 -1.03
CA ALA A 78 -1.30 6.04 -0.43
C ALA A 78 -2.79 5.70 -0.37
N PHE A 79 -3.35 5.12 -1.43
CA PHE A 79 -4.74 4.68 -1.48
C PHE A 79 -5.05 3.59 -0.46
N THR A 80 -4.13 2.63 -0.29
CA THR A 80 -4.24 1.57 0.72
C THR A 80 -4.30 2.16 2.13
N LEU A 81 -3.40 3.10 2.45
CA LEU A 81 -3.36 3.77 3.74
C LEU A 81 -4.61 4.64 3.97
N ALA A 82 -5.06 5.38 2.96
CA ALA A 82 -6.27 6.19 3.05
C ALA A 82 -7.51 5.33 3.31
N SER A 83 -7.62 4.18 2.62
CA SER A 83 -8.72 3.23 2.82
C SER A 83 -8.68 2.64 4.23
N LEU A 84 -7.50 2.26 4.73
CA LEU A 84 -7.35 1.78 6.11
C LEU A 84 -7.72 2.85 7.14
N ALA A 85 -7.26 4.08 6.95
CA ALA A 85 -7.58 5.20 7.84
C ALA A 85 -9.08 5.51 7.85
N ALA A 86 -9.74 5.48 6.69
CA ALA A 86 -11.19 5.64 6.58
C ALA A 86 -11.93 4.52 7.31
N PHE A 87 -11.50 3.26 7.16
CA PHE A 87 -12.07 2.12 7.90
C PHE A 87 -11.97 2.33 9.42
N TYR A 88 -10.79 2.69 9.94
CA TYR A 88 -10.60 2.95 11.37
C TYR A 88 -11.48 4.10 11.86
N THR A 89 -11.59 5.16 11.07
CA THR A 89 -12.40 6.35 11.41
C THR A 89 -13.88 6.00 11.47
N VAL A 90 -14.43 5.34 10.45
CA VAL A 90 -15.84 4.92 10.41
C VAL A 90 -16.14 3.92 11.53
N HIS A 91 -15.23 2.98 11.79
CA HIS A 91 -15.39 2.01 12.87
C HIS A 91 -15.40 2.69 14.24
N TYR A 92 -14.46 3.60 14.49
CA TYR A 92 -14.34 4.34 15.74
C TYR A 92 -15.56 5.23 15.99
N LEU A 93 -16.00 5.99 14.98
CA LEU A 93 -17.20 6.82 15.09
C LEU A 93 -18.48 6.01 15.35
N SER A 94 -18.52 4.76 14.89
CA SER A 94 -19.70 3.90 15.05
C SER A 94 -19.73 3.10 16.35
N THR A 95 -18.57 2.80 16.95
CA THR A 95 -18.47 1.89 18.11
C THR A 95 -17.84 2.54 19.34
N GLY A 96 -17.26 3.73 19.19
CA GLY A 96 -16.43 4.39 20.21
C GLY A 96 -15.12 3.66 20.51
N ARG A 97 -14.80 2.60 19.76
CA ARG A 97 -13.64 1.73 20.01
C ARG A 97 -12.87 1.48 18.72
N PHE A 98 -11.56 1.34 18.86
CA PHE A 98 -10.73 0.89 17.75
C PHE A 98 -11.00 -0.59 17.44
N PRO A 99 -10.88 -1.00 16.16
CA PRO A 99 -10.91 -2.41 15.79
C PRO A 99 -9.90 -3.20 16.63
N GLY A 100 -10.30 -4.38 17.12
CA GLY A 100 -9.45 -5.18 17.98
C GLY A 100 -8.20 -5.72 17.26
N GLY A 101 -7.04 -5.57 17.89
CA GLY A 101 -5.79 -6.19 17.49
C GLY A 101 -5.08 -5.55 16.27
N PRO A 102 -3.81 -5.91 16.03
CA PRO A 102 -2.98 -5.30 14.98
C PRO A 102 -3.25 -5.87 13.57
N TRP A 103 -4.21 -6.79 13.43
CA TRP A 103 -4.39 -7.61 12.22
C TRP A 103 -4.63 -6.79 10.95
N PHE A 104 -5.51 -5.78 11.01
CA PHE A 104 -5.79 -4.90 9.87
C PHE A 104 -4.53 -4.18 9.38
N MET A 105 -3.64 -3.81 10.30
CA MET A 105 -2.40 -3.11 9.98
C MET A 105 -1.37 -4.07 9.36
N ILE A 106 -1.30 -5.31 9.83
CA ILE A 106 -0.45 -6.37 9.27
C ILE A 106 -0.89 -6.69 7.83
N VAL A 107 -2.20 -6.80 7.58
CA VAL A 107 -2.75 -7.06 6.24
C VAL A 107 -2.46 -5.89 5.29
N ALA A 108 -2.55 -4.65 5.78
CA ALA A 108 -2.27 -3.45 5.00
C ALA A 108 -0.78 -3.07 4.91
N ALA A 109 0.10 -3.76 5.65
CA ALA A 109 1.54 -3.50 5.69
C ALA A 109 2.22 -3.40 4.30
N PRO A 110 1.84 -4.19 3.27
CA PRO A 110 2.35 -4.04 1.91
C PRO A 110 2.16 -2.62 1.34
N GLY A 111 1.02 -1.98 1.62
CA GLY A 111 0.73 -0.61 1.19
C GLY A 111 1.72 0.41 1.75
N PHE A 112 2.12 0.25 3.02
CA PHE A 112 3.17 1.09 3.64
C PHE A 112 4.52 0.88 2.95
N LEU A 113 4.87 -0.38 2.63
CA LEU A 113 6.13 -0.70 1.95
C LEU A 113 6.18 -0.13 0.52
N PHE A 114 5.07 -0.17 -0.21
CA PHE A 114 4.97 0.45 -1.55
C PHE A 114 5.09 1.98 -1.49
N LEU A 115 4.48 2.61 -0.49
CA LEU A 115 4.64 4.06 -0.30
C LEU A 115 6.09 4.41 0.05
N LEU A 116 6.70 3.63 0.93
CA LEU A 116 8.10 3.81 1.33
C LEU A 116 9.06 3.60 0.16
N SER A 117 8.86 2.57 -0.68
CA SER A 117 9.68 2.35 -1.87
C SER A 117 9.62 3.54 -2.83
N ARG A 118 8.45 4.16 -2.98
CA ARG A 118 8.30 5.36 -3.80
C ARG A 118 9.06 6.56 -3.21
N LEU A 119 8.92 6.82 -1.91
CA LEU A 119 9.59 7.95 -1.24
C LEU A 119 11.12 7.84 -1.34
N LEU A 120 11.65 6.62 -1.13
CA LEU A 120 13.09 6.35 -1.25
C LEU A 120 13.60 6.54 -2.69
N ASN A 121 12.79 6.24 -3.71
CA ASN A 121 13.15 6.45 -5.12
C ASN A 121 13.01 7.92 -5.54
N ALA A 122 12.00 8.65 -5.03
CA ALA A 122 11.78 10.07 -5.35
C ALA A 122 12.93 10.97 -4.87
N GLY A 123 13.51 10.68 -3.70
CA GLY A 123 14.67 11.41 -3.19
C GLY A 123 15.94 11.27 -4.06
N ARG A 124 16.11 10.12 -4.73
CA ARG A 124 17.27 9.86 -5.60
C ARG A 124 17.20 10.59 -6.95
N GLY A 125 15.99 10.82 -7.47
CA GLY A 125 15.77 11.59 -8.70
C GLY A 125 16.22 13.04 -8.55
N ARG A 126 15.96 13.67 -7.39
CA ARG A 126 16.40 15.04 -7.10
C ARG A 126 17.91 15.18 -6.97
N ALA A 127 18.61 14.19 -6.40
CA ALA A 127 20.07 14.24 -6.25
C ALA A 127 20.84 14.08 -7.58
N ARG A 128 20.26 13.41 -8.58
CA ARG A 128 20.88 13.24 -9.92
C ARG A 128 20.61 14.40 -10.88
N GLY A 129 19.53 15.14 -10.70
CA GLY A 129 19.18 16.31 -11.54
C GLY A 129 20.04 17.56 -11.32
N GLY A 130 20.90 17.56 -10.29
CA GLY A 130 21.78 18.69 -9.96
C GLY A 130 23.17 18.64 -10.60
N ARG A 131 23.47 17.70 -11.51
CA ARG A 131 24.76 17.72 -12.22
C ARG A 131 24.72 18.83 -13.29
N PRO A 132 25.57 19.87 -13.20
CA PRO A 132 25.73 20.81 -14.29
C PRO A 132 26.18 20.03 -15.52
N VAL A 133 25.48 20.20 -16.64
CA VAL A 133 25.97 19.72 -17.94
C VAL A 133 27.32 20.40 -18.16
N PRO A 134 28.42 19.67 -18.40
CA PRO A 134 29.65 20.31 -18.82
C PRO A 134 29.34 21.00 -20.14
N ARG A 135 29.30 22.33 -20.14
CA ARG A 135 29.35 23.09 -21.39
C ARG A 135 30.64 22.66 -22.05
N SER A 136 30.54 21.81 -23.07
CA SER A 136 31.59 21.62 -24.04
C SER A 136 31.87 23.00 -24.63
N ALA A 137 32.91 23.65 -24.10
CA ALA A 137 33.46 24.85 -24.70
C ALA A 137 33.85 24.47 -26.12
N GLY A 138 33.06 24.97 -27.06
CA GLY A 138 33.30 24.81 -28.47
C GLY A 138 34.68 25.34 -28.81
N ARG A 139 35.38 24.55 -29.61
CA ARG A 139 36.43 25.00 -30.52
C ARG A 139 36.03 26.35 -31.13
N HIS A 140 36.96 27.31 -31.17
CA HIS A 140 37.46 27.97 -32.37
C HIS A 140 38.73 28.74 -32.02
#